data_AF-A0A329UQQ7-F1
#
_entry.id   AF-A0A329UQQ7-F1
#
_cell.length_a   1.000
_cell.length_b   1.000
_cell.length_c   1.000
_cell.angle_alpha   90.00
_cell.angle_beta   90.00
_cell.angle_gamma   90.00
#
_symmetry.space_group_name_H-M   'P 1'
#
loop_
_entity.id
_entity.type
_entity.pdbx_description
1 polymer ?
#
loop_
_entity_poly.entity_id
_entity_poly.type
_entity_poly.pdbx_seq_one_letter_code
_entity_poly.pdbx_strand_id
1 'polypeptide(L)'
;MFKIIKASDGTVLALTEDVTYIKKADNGCYILCPEPDASGISYAGTPYHLFGRKPLDDAESVILEPTDIGGWIMGAKAAIEDADEMNVDQAYRLTLLELNVSDTDDTENT
;
A
#
# COMPACT_ATOMS: atom_id res chain seq x y z
N MET A 1 6.94 3.75 -4.46
CA MET A 1 6.59 2.46 -5.09
C MET A 1 5.39 2.66 -6.00
N PHE A 2 5.18 1.79 -6.99
CA PHE A 2 4.04 1.79 -7.90
C PHE A 2 3.33 0.44 -7.88
N LYS A 3 1.99 0.48 -7.92
CA LYS A 3 1.17 -0.68 -8.27
C LYS A 3 0.96 -0.70 -9.77
N ILE A 4 1.23 -1.86 -10.38
CA ILE A 4 0.86 -2.15 -11.75
C ILE A 4 -0.51 -2.81 -11.71
N ILE A 5 -1.52 -2.15 -12.30
CA ILE A 5 -2.91 -2.58 -12.26
C ILE A 5 -3.37 -2.85 -13.70
N LYS A 6 -3.98 -4.00 -13.95
CA LYS A 6 -4.60 -4.28 -15.26
C LYS A 6 -5.79 -3.36 -15.49
N ALA A 7 -5.83 -2.70 -16.64
CA ALA A 7 -6.92 -1.81 -16.99
C ALA A 7 -8.22 -2.57 -17.34
N SER A 8 -8.12 -3.86 -17.65
CA SER A 8 -9.24 -4.72 -18.06
C SER A 8 -10.13 -5.14 -16.89
N ASP A 9 -9.54 -5.57 -15.78
CA ASP A 9 -10.24 -6.18 -14.64
C ASP A 9 -9.89 -5.54 -13.29
N GLY A 10 -8.94 -4.60 -13.24
CA GLY A 10 -8.46 -3.98 -12.01
C GLY A 10 -7.53 -4.86 -11.17
N THR A 11 -7.11 -6.02 -11.68
CA THR A 11 -6.21 -6.92 -10.95
C THR A 11 -4.83 -6.28 -10.78
N VAL A 12 -4.30 -6.32 -9.56
CA VAL A 12 -2.93 -5.88 -9.26
C VAL A 12 -1.96 -6.94 -9.74
N LEU A 13 -1.13 -6.59 -10.73
CA LEU A 13 -0.07 -7.46 -11.25
C LEU A 13 1.13 -7.51 -10.33
N ALA A 14 1.57 -6.35 -9.85
CA ALA A 14 2.80 -6.24 -9.07
C ALA A 14 2.91 -4.91 -8.32
N LEU A 15 3.84 -4.90 -7.38
CA LEU A 15 4.36 -3.72 -6.69
C LEU A 15 5.83 -3.59 -7.06
N THR A 16 6.24 -2.43 -7.60
CA THR A 16 7.64 -2.19 -8.00
C THR A 16 8.08 -0.78 -7.64
N GLU A 17 9.34 -0.61 -7.26
CA GLU A 17 9.94 0.71 -7.06
C GLU A 17 10.57 1.24 -8.35
N ASP A 18 11.15 0.34 -9.15
CA ASP A 18 11.77 0.66 -10.42
C ASP A 18 10.87 0.21 -11.58
N VAL A 19 10.21 1.19 -12.20
CA VAL A 19 9.39 0.95 -13.39
C VAL A 19 10.26 1.00 -14.63
N THR A 20 10.25 -0.06 -15.44
CA THR A 20 10.97 -0.11 -16.71
C THR A 20 10.09 0.43 -17.83
N TYR A 21 10.28 1.69 -18.20
CA TYR A 21 9.51 2.36 -19.24
C TYR A 21 9.99 2.00 -20.65
N ILE A 22 9.04 1.76 -21.56
CA ILE A 22 9.32 1.37 -22.95
C ILE A 22 8.51 2.19 -23.95
N LYS A 23 9.06 2.29 -25.17
CA LYS A 23 8.35 2.76 -26.37
C LYS A 23 8.66 1.87 -27.57
N LYS A 24 7.74 1.83 -28.54
CA LYS A 24 7.91 1.12 -29.80
C LYS A 24 8.70 2.01 -30.77
N ALA A 25 9.85 1.53 -31.22
CA ALA A 25 10.63 2.18 -32.27
C ALA A 25 10.04 1.88 -33.66
N ASP A 26 10.47 2.63 -34.68
CA ASP A 26 9.95 2.51 -36.05
C ASP A 26 10.21 1.14 -36.68
N ASN A 27 11.21 0.41 -36.17
CA ASN A 27 11.53 -0.96 -36.57
C ASN A 27 10.63 -2.02 -35.90
N GLY A 28 9.68 -1.61 -35.06
CA GLY A 28 8.77 -2.50 -34.32
C GLY A 28 9.35 -3.06 -33.01
N CYS A 29 10.63 -2.81 -32.69
CA CYS A 29 11.23 -3.25 -31.43
C CYS A 29 10.85 -2.31 -30.27
N TYR A 30 10.93 -2.84 -29.04
CA TYR A 30 10.79 -2.05 -27.82
C TYR A 30 12.16 -1.51 -27.38
N ILE A 31 12.20 -0.22 -27.06
CA ILE A 31 13.38 0.45 -26.53
C ILE A 31 13.06 1.11 -25.19
N LEU A 32 14.07 1.19 -24.31
CA LEU A 32 13.97 1.90 -23.04
C LEU A 32 13.90 3.41 -23.29
N CYS A 33 13.04 4.09 -22.54
CA CYS A 33 12.86 5.54 -22.65
C CYS A 33 12.46 6.14 -21.30
N PRO A 34 12.60 7.45 -21.10
CA PRO A 34 12.10 8.11 -19.90
C PRO A 34 10.56 8.09 -19.86
N GLU A 35 10.00 8.25 -18.65
CA GLU A 35 8.55 8.24 -18.42
C GLU A 35 7.73 9.17 -19.34
N PRO A 36 8.14 10.42 -19.64
CA PRO A 36 7.33 11.31 -20.48
C PRO A 36 7.09 10.78 -21.88
N ASP A 37 8.05 10.04 -22.45
CA ASP A 37 7.99 9.50 -23.81
C ASP A 37 7.47 8.07 -23.88
N ALA A 38 7.25 7.44 -22.72
CA ALA A 38 6.84 6.05 -22.63
C ALA A 38 5.46 5.84 -23.25
N SER A 39 5.32 4.74 -24.00
CA SER A 39 4.01 4.23 -24.45
C SER A 39 3.55 3.05 -23.59
N GLY A 40 4.47 2.45 -22.85
CA GLY A 40 4.23 1.26 -22.05
C GLY A 40 5.29 1.05 -20.97
N ILE A 41 5.18 -0.08 -20.29
CA ILE A 41 6.18 -0.59 -19.36
C ILE A 41 6.56 -2.02 -19.74
N SER A 42 7.75 -2.46 -19.34
CA SER A 42 8.09 -3.87 -19.30
C SER A 42 8.05 -4.35 -17.86
N TYR A 43 7.33 -5.44 -17.62
CA TYR A 43 7.32 -6.14 -16.35
C TYR A 43 7.59 -7.63 -16.58
N ALA A 44 8.58 -8.18 -15.87
CA ALA A 44 9.03 -9.57 -16.02
C ALA A 44 9.36 -9.98 -17.48
N GLY A 45 9.82 -9.03 -18.30
CA GLY A 45 10.11 -9.25 -19.74
C GLY A 45 8.88 -9.19 -20.65
N THR A 46 7.68 -8.99 -20.10
CA THR A 46 6.45 -8.81 -20.87
C THR A 46 6.15 -7.32 -21.05
N PRO A 47 5.91 -6.84 -22.29
CA PRO A 47 5.51 -5.46 -22.53
C PRO A 47 4.02 -5.26 -22.23
N TYR A 48 3.71 -4.17 -21.55
CA TYR A 48 2.35 -3.71 -21.25
C TYR A 48 2.16 -2.29 -21.76
N HIS A 49 0.97 -1.97 -22.25
CA HIS A 49 0.60 -0.63 -22.69
C HIS A 49 0.18 0.23 -21.49
N LEU A 50 0.63 1.50 -21.43
CA LEU A 50 0.15 2.43 -20.41
C LEU A 50 -1.19 3.04 -20.84
N PHE A 51 -2.23 2.84 -20.03
CA PHE A 51 -3.55 3.38 -20.32
C PHE A 51 -3.52 4.91 -20.54
N GLY A 52 -4.17 5.38 -21.61
CA GLY A 52 -4.19 6.79 -21.99
C GLY A 52 -2.97 7.29 -22.79
N ARG A 53 -2.02 6.40 -23.11
CA ARG A 53 -0.87 6.74 -23.97
C ARG A 53 -1.01 6.19 -25.38
N LYS A 54 0.04 6.35 -26.19
CA LYS A 54 0.08 5.81 -27.56
C LYS A 54 -0.10 4.29 -27.51
N PRO A 55 -1.10 3.73 -28.22
CA PRO A 55 -1.39 2.31 -28.19
C PRO A 55 -0.17 1.49 -28.59
N LEU A 56 0.04 0.40 -27.87
CA LEU A 56 1.05 -0.61 -28.14
C LEU A 56 0.32 -1.83 -28.68
N ASP A 57 0.46 -2.11 -29.98
CA ASP A 57 -0.25 -3.23 -30.63
C ASP A 57 0.08 -4.55 -29.91
N ASP A 58 -0.94 -5.37 -29.69
CA ASP A 58 -0.89 -6.69 -29.04
C ASP A 58 -0.51 -6.72 -27.54
N ALA A 59 -0.38 -5.57 -26.87
CA ALA A 59 -0.07 -5.50 -25.44
C ALA A 59 -1.31 -5.22 -24.58
N GLU A 60 -1.42 -5.92 -23.44
CA GLU A 60 -2.45 -5.65 -22.44
C GLU A 60 -2.22 -4.27 -21.80
N SER A 61 -3.31 -3.53 -21.52
CA SER A 61 -3.23 -2.20 -20.93
C SER A 61 -3.16 -2.26 -19.40
N VAL A 62 -2.27 -1.45 -18.83
CA VAL A 62 -2.07 -1.30 -17.39
C VAL A 62 -2.10 0.16 -16.96
N ILE A 63 -2.41 0.37 -15.69
CA ILE A 63 -2.39 1.65 -14.98
C ILE A 63 -1.29 1.55 -13.92
N LEU A 64 -0.52 2.63 -13.77
CA LEU A 64 0.45 2.78 -12.69
C LEU A 64 -0.14 3.69 -11.62
N GLU A 65 -0.31 3.15 -10.43
CA GLU A 65 -0.74 3.93 -9.26
C GLU A 65 0.44 4.11 -8.32
N PRO A 66 0.90 5.36 -8.04
CA PRO A 66 1.89 5.59 -7.01
C PRO A 66 1.30 5.19 -5.66
N THR A 67 1.99 4.27 -4.98
CA THR A 67 1.60 3.78 -3.66
C THR A 67 2.75 4.04 -2.69
N ASP A 68 2.41 4.68 -1.57
CA ASP A 68 3.25 4.67 -0.38
C ASP A 68 2.77 3.53 0.51
N ILE A 69 3.61 2.53 0.78
CA ILE A 69 3.31 1.44 1.72
C ILE A 69 3.78 1.81 3.14
N GLY A 70 4.75 2.73 3.27
CA GLY A 70 5.31 3.14 4.55
C GLY A 70 4.25 3.78 5.45
N GLY A 71 3.47 4.71 4.90
CA GLY A 71 2.36 5.33 5.63
C GLY A 71 1.32 4.33 6.13
N TRP A 72 1.02 3.28 5.36
CA TRP A 72 0.02 2.27 5.74
C TRP A 72 0.53 1.39 6.89
N ILE A 73 1.79 0.97 6.85
CA ILE A 73 2.40 0.18 7.92
C ILE A 73 2.47 1.00 9.22
N MET A 74 2.85 2.28 9.14
CA MET A 74 2.91 3.14 10.32
C MET A 74 1.53 3.37 10.93
N GLY A 75 0.50 3.60 10.10
CA GLY A 75 -0.88 3.71 10.58
C GLY A 75 -1.38 2.43 11.26
N ALA A 76 -1.10 1.26 10.67
CA ALA A 76 -1.43 -0.02 11.28
C ALA A 76 -0.70 -0.24 12.61
N LYS A 77 0.58 0.14 12.70
CA LYS A 77 1.37 0.05 13.93
C LYS A 77 0.80 0.95 15.04
N ALA A 78 0.43 2.19 14.70
CA ALA A 78 -0.20 3.10 15.66
C ALA A 78 -1.52 2.55 16.20
N ALA A 79 -2.37 1.99 15.33
CA ALA A 79 -3.63 1.38 15.78
C ALA A 79 -3.43 0.16 16.70
N ILE A 80 -2.34 -0.59 16.52
CA ILE A 80 -1.97 -1.69 17.42
C ILE A 80 -1.50 -1.15 18.77
N GLU A 81 -0.65 -0.12 18.78
CA GLU A 81 -0.18 0.52 20.02
C GLU A 81 -1.35 1.10 20.83
N ASP A 82 -2.32 1.76 20.17
CA ASP A 82 -3.53 2.27 20.81
C ASP A 82 -4.37 1.13 21.43
N ALA A 83 -4.49 0.00 20.73
CA ALA A 83 -5.22 -1.17 21.22
C ALA A 83 -4.53 -1.83 22.43
N ASP A 84 -3.19 -1.88 22.43
CA ASP A 84 -2.41 -2.40 23.55
C ASP A 84 -2.59 -1.52 24.80
N GLU A 85 -2.58 -0.19 24.65
CA GLU A 85 -2.82 0.73 25.77
C GLU A 85 -4.23 0.56 26.36
N MET A 86 -5.26 0.44 25.51
CA MET A 86 -6.63 0.19 25.95
C MET A 86 -6.78 -1.17 26.66
N ASN A 87 -6.07 -2.20 26.19
CA ASN A 87 -6.10 -3.53 26.79
C ASN A 87 -5.48 -3.53 28.20
N VAL A 88 -4.39 -2.78 28.40
CA VAL A 88 -3.75 -2.64 29.71
C VAL A 88 -4.68 -1.96 30.72
N ASP A 89 -5.37 -0.88 30.34
CA ASP A 89 -6.33 -0.20 31.21
C ASP A 89 -7.51 -1.11 31.57
N GLN A 90 -8.08 -1.82 30.58
CA GLN A 90 -9.19 -2.74 30.81
C GLN A 90 -8.80 -3.87 31.78
N ALA A 91 -7.62 -4.45 31.61
CA ALA A 91 -7.12 -5.51 32.48
C ALA A 91 -6.95 -5.01 33.92
N TYR A 92 -6.36 -3.81 34.10
CA TYR A 92 -6.21 -3.18 35.41
C TYR A 92 -7.55 -2.95 36.10
N ARG A 93 -8.53 -2.37 35.40
CA ARG A 93 -9.86 -2.11 35.94
C ARG A 93 -10.60 -3.40 36.33
N LEU A 94 -10.44 -4.47 35.56
CA LEU A 94 -11.06 -5.77 35.87
C LEU A 94 -10.43 -6.39 37.13
N THR A 95 -9.10 -6.37 37.25
CA THR A 95 -8.40 -6.86 38.45
C THR A 95 -8.83 -6.09 39.71
N LEU A 96 -8.98 -4.77 39.62
CA LEU A 96 -9.43 -3.94 40.75
C LEU A 96 -10.85 -4.33 41.20
N LEU A 97 -11.74 -4.60 40.24
CA LEU A 97 -13.10 -5.07 40.49
C LEU A 97 -13.11 -6.47 41.12
N GLU A 98 -12.29 -7.40 40.62
CA GLU A 98 -12.15 -8.77 41.16
C GLU A 98 -11.66 -8.77 42.62
N LEU A 99 -10.78 -7.82 42.96
CA LEU A 99 -10.28 -7.64 44.31
C LEU A 99 -11.25 -6.85 45.21
N ASN A 100 -12.40 -6.40 44.68
CA ASN A 100 -13.33 -5.51 45.37
C ASN A 100 -12.67 -4.24 45.93
N VAL A 101 -11.54 -3.83 45.34
CA VAL A 101 -10.87 -2.56 45.66
C VAL A 101 -11.59 -1.48 44.87
N SER A 102 -12.50 -0.75 45.52
CA SER A 102 -12.93 0.54 45.00
C SER A 102 -11.91 1.58 45.48
N ASP A 103 -11.53 2.55 44.63
CA ASP A 103 -10.70 3.72 44.99
C ASP A 103 -11.31 4.59 46.13
N THR A 104 -12.34 4.11 46.80
CA THR A 104 -12.88 4.61 48.05
C THR A 104 -12.13 3.97 49.22
N ASP A 105 -10.82 4.18 49.32
CA ASP A 105 -10.14 4.02 50.62
C ASP A 105 -10.32 5.33 51.38
N ASP A 106 -11.05 5.22 52.49
CA ASP A 106 -11.58 6.32 53.29
C ASP A 106 -10.48 7.28 53.77
N THR A 107 -10.49 8.53 53.28
CA THR A 107 -9.93 9.67 54.04
C THR A 107 -10.98 10.27 54.96
N GLU A 108 -11.58 9.43 55.82
CA GLU A 108 -12.24 9.89 57.04
C GLU A 108 -11.75 9.01 58.20
N ASN A 109 -10.61 9.37 58.79
CA ASN A 109 -10.34 8.97 60.16
C ASN A 109 -9.57 10.05 60.93
N THR A 110 -10.36 10.79 61.71
CA THR A 110 -10.06 11.65 62.88
C THR A 110 -9.40 13.01 62.64
#